data_AF-A0A423FTY7-F1
#
_entry.id   AF-A0A423FTY7-F1
#
_cell.length_a   1.000
_cell.length_b   1.000
_cell.length_c   1.000
_cell.angle_alpha   90.00
_cell.angle_beta   90.00
_cell.angle_gamma   90.00
#
_symmetry.space_group_name_H-M   'P 1'
#
loop_
_entity.id
_entity.type
_entity.pdbx_description
1 polymer ?
#
loop_
_entity_poly.entity_id
_entity_poly.type
_entity_poly.pdbx_seq_one_letter_code
_entity_poly.pdbx_strand_id
1 'polypeptide(L)'
;MESISLLLGEALSPYQVSLTPSGAKGECLVTLKNASGAIMVERVFNQAQLTDKRQLTDVVDGLHRDVLIAEGRLEPCVIAALRNLAGDKVMVAPN
;
A
#
# COMPACT_ATOMS: atom_id res chain seq x y z
N MET A 1 -23.08 -1.19 3.61
CA MET A 1 -21.75 -0.70 3.19
C MET A 1 -20.65 -1.14 4.16
N GLU A 2 -20.94 -1.95 5.20
CA GLU A 2 -19.95 -2.37 6.21
C GLU A 2 -19.02 -3.51 5.77
N SER A 3 -19.45 -4.38 4.84
CA SER A 3 -18.66 -5.56 4.47
C SER A 3 -17.33 -5.22 3.77
N ILE A 4 -17.29 -4.16 2.97
CA ILE A 4 -16.07 -3.79 2.21
C ILE A 4 -15.02 -3.18 3.14
N SER A 5 -15.41 -2.27 4.04
CA SER A 5 -14.51 -1.68 5.03
C SER A 5 -13.87 -2.76 5.90
N LEU A 6 -14.66 -3.76 6.31
CA LEU A 6 -14.19 -4.89 7.10
C LEU A 6 -13.17 -5.72 6.32
N LEU A 7 -13.52 -6.15 5.10
CA LEU A 7 -12.63 -6.95 4.24
C LEU A 7 -11.30 -6.25 3.95
N LEU A 8 -11.35 -4.94 3.68
CA LEU A 8 -10.14 -4.14 3.49
C LEU A 8 -9.32 -4.07 4.79
N GLY A 9 -9.96 -3.84 5.93
CA GLY A 9 -9.29 -3.81 7.23
C GLY A 9 -8.63 -5.15 7.60
N GLU A 10 -9.27 -6.27 7.29
CA GLU A 10 -8.72 -7.61 7.51
C GLU A 10 -7.53 -7.89 6.58
N ALA A 11 -7.66 -7.56 5.30
CA ALA A 11 -6.62 -7.81 4.30
C ALA A 11 -5.39 -6.91 4.48
N LEU A 12 -5.58 -5.70 5.03
CA LEU A 12 -4.53 -4.70 5.23
C LEU A 12 -4.09 -4.62 6.70
N SER A 13 -4.44 -5.60 7.55
CA SER A 13 -3.96 -5.64 8.94
C SER A 13 -2.43 -5.69 8.98
N PRO A 14 -1.75 -4.90 9.83
CA PRO A 14 -2.26 -4.14 10.99
C PRO A 14 -2.64 -2.67 10.71
N TYR A 15 -2.77 -2.26 9.45
CA TYR A 15 -3.09 -0.87 9.08
C TYR A 15 -4.59 -0.57 9.29
N GLN A 16 -4.88 0.62 9.81
CA GLN A 16 -6.26 1.09 9.96
C GLN A 16 -6.75 1.65 8.63
N VAL A 17 -7.81 1.03 8.09
CA VAL A 17 -8.46 1.47 6.85
C VAL A 17 -9.68 2.33 7.19
N SER A 18 -9.80 3.48 6.54
CA SER A 18 -10.98 4.36 6.61
C SER A 18 -11.52 4.63 5.21
N LEU A 19 -12.82 4.38 5.02
CA LEU A 19 -13.54 4.66 3.78
C LEU A 19 -14.39 5.91 3.98
N THR A 20 -14.07 6.98 3.26
CA THR A 20 -14.86 8.22 3.27
C THR A 20 -15.48 8.42 1.89
N PRO A 21 -16.81 8.56 1.76
CA PRO A 21 -17.39 8.93 0.48
C PRO A 21 -16.84 10.29 0.06
N SER A 22 -16.27 10.38 -1.14
CA SER A 22 -15.65 11.59 -1.66
C SER A 22 -16.26 11.92 -3.00
N GLY A 23 -16.54 13.20 -3.26
CA GLY A 23 -17.07 13.65 -4.57
C GLY A 23 -18.55 13.34 -4.84
N ALA A 24 -18.96 13.64 -6.08
CA ALA A 24 -20.36 13.65 -6.50
C ALA A 24 -20.83 12.36 -7.19
N LYS A 25 -19.93 11.41 -7.51
CA LYS A 25 -20.22 10.25 -8.38
C LYS A 25 -19.69 8.91 -7.86
N GLY A 26 -20.03 8.56 -6.61
CA GLY A 26 -19.75 7.22 -6.09
C GLY A 26 -18.25 6.91 -5.94
N GLU A 27 -17.45 7.95 -5.73
CA GLU A 27 -16.04 7.79 -5.40
C GLU A 27 -15.89 7.65 -3.88
N CYS A 28 -14.87 6.92 -3.47
CA CYS A 28 -14.56 6.65 -2.09
C CYS A 28 -13.08 6.90 -1.85
N LEU A 29 -12.78 7.82 -0.95
CA LEU A 29 -11.44 8.04 -0.44
C LEU A 29 -11.12 6.94 0.55
N VAL A 30 -10.08 6.18 0.24
CA VAL A 30 -9.51 5.14 1.09
C VAL A 30 -8.26 5.72 1.74
N THR A 31 -8.28 5.85 3.05
CA THR A 31 -7.17 6.31 3.87
C THR A 31 -6.63 5.14 4.68
N LEU A 32 -5.32 4.88 4.58
CA LEU A 32 -4.62 3.88 5.39
C LEU A 32 -3.72 4.57 6.38
N LYS A 33 -3.87 4.19 7.65
CA LYS A 33 -3.05 4.69 8.74
C LYS A 33 -2.28 3.55 9.38
N ASN A 34 -1.04 3.82 9.79
CA ASN A 34 -0.30 2.87 10.61
C ASN A 34 -0.81 2.85 12.06
N ALA A 35 -0.28 1.95 12.88
CA ALA A 35 -0.65 1.84 14.30
C ALA A 35 -0.39 3.12 15.10
N SER A 36 0.54 3.97 14.65
CA SER A 36 0.83 5.29 15.23
C SER A 36 -0.17 6.38 14.80
N GLY A 37 -1.14 6.05 13.93
CA GLY A 37 -2.14 6.98 13.40
C GLY A 37 -1.62 7.86 12.25
N ALA A 38 -0.39 7.65 11.77
CA ALA A 38 0.15 8.38 10.65
C ALA A 38 -0.43 7.86 9.33
N ILE A 39 -0.81 8.78 8.44
CA ILE A 39 -1.39 8.46 7.14
C ILE A 39 -0.25 7.95 6.23
N MET A 40 -0.32 6.68 5.86
CA MET A 40 0.65 6.06 4.95
C MET A 40 0.22 6.25 3.50
N VAL A 41 -1.08 6.08 3.22
CA VAL A 41 -1.64 6.11 1.87
C VAL A 41 -3.01 6.76 1.90
N GLU A 42 -3.27 7.61 0.91
CA GLU A 42 -4.59 8.17 0.65
C GLU A 42 -4.87 8.11 -0.85
N ARG A 43 -5.92 7.38 -1.24
CA ARG A 43 -6.32 7.23 -2.64
C ARG A 43 -7.82 7.20 -2.82
N VAL A 44 -8.27 7.78 -3.93
CA VAL A 44 -9.68 7.74 -4.34
C VAL A 44 -9.89 6.55 -5.26
N PHE A 45 -10.91 5.75 -4.96
CA PHE A 45 -11.35 4.62 -5.76
C PHE A 45 -12.82 4.78 -6.13
N ASN A 46 -13.22 4.22 -7.26
CA ASN A 46 -14.62 4.17 -7.62
C ASN A 46 -15.30 3.01 -6.87
N GLN A 47 -16.52 3.22 -6.37
CA GLN A 47 -17.30 2.20 -5.67
C GLN A 47 -17.54 0.93 -6.51
N ALA A 48 -17.54 1.06 -7.85
CA ALA A 48 -17.59 -0.10 -8.74
C ALA A 48 -16.35 -1.03 -8.57
N GLN A 49 -15.16 -0.47 -8.34
CA GLN A 49 -13.93 -1.24 -8.12
C GLN A 49 -13.92 -1.95 -6.78
N LEU A 50 -14.51 -1.31 -5.76
CA LEU A 50 -14.62 -1.87 -4.42
C LEU A 50 -15.69 -2.97 -4.33
N THR A 51 -16.68 -2.93 -5.23
CA THR A 51 -17.77 -3.92 -5.28
C THR A 51 -17.41 -5.12 -6.13
N ASP A 52 -16.58 -4.95 -7.17
CA ASP A 52 -16.11 -6.04 -8.00
C ASP A 52 -14.97 -6.82 -7.32
N LYS A 53 -15.15 -8.13 -7.13
CA LYS A 53 -14.21 -8.97 -6.37
C LYS A 53 -12.82 -9.05 -7.01
N ARG A 54 -12.71 -8.98 -8.34
CA ARG A 54 -11.40 -9.04 -9.02
C ARG A 54 -10.66 -7.73 -8.84
N GLN A 55 -11.38 -6.61 -9.01
CA GLN A 55 -10.82 -5.28 -8.81
C GLN A 55 -10.48 -5.02 -7.35
N LEU A 56 -11.27 -5.52 -6.41
CA LEU A 56 -10.97 -5.40 -4.98
C LEU A 56 -9.62 -6.05 -4.62
N THR A 57 -9.31 -7.20 -5.19
CA THR A 57 -7.99 -7.84 -5.00
C THR A 57 -6.86 -6.96 -5.52
N ASP A 58 -7.01 -6.37 -6.71
CA ASP A 58 -6.02 -5.47 -7.30
C ASP A 58 -5.84 -4.18 -6.46
N VAL A 59 -6.95 -3.63 -5.95
CA VAL A 59 -6.95 -2.48 -5.04
C VAL A 59 -6.21 -2.81 -3.75
N VAL A 60 -6.48 -3.95 -3.13
CA VAL A 60 -5.80 -4.41 -1.90
C VAL A 60 -4.30 -4.57 -2.15
N ASP A 61 -3.91 -5.23 -3.25
CA ASP A 61 -2.50 -5.44 -3.60
C ASP A 61 -1.77 -4.10 -3.86
N GLY A 62 -2.42 -3.19 -4.58
CA GLY A 62 -1.91 -1.84 -4.82
C GLY A 62 -1.70 -1.07 -3.52
N LEU A 63 -2.72 -1.03 -2.66
CA LEU A 63 -2.66 -0.36 -1.36
C LEU A 63 -1.57 -0.94 -0.45
N HIS A 64 -1.42 -2.27 -0.42
CA HIS A 64 -0.38 -2.94 0.35
C HIS A 64 1.01 -2.53 -0.14
N ARG A 65 1.23 -2.48 -1.47
CA ARG A 65 2.49 -1.98 -2.04
C ARG A 65 2.74 -0.52 -1.70
N ASP A 66 1.75 0.34 -1.85
CA ASP A 66 1.88 1.76 -1.51
C ASP A 66 2.27 1.95 -0.04
N VAL A 67 1.67 1.17 0.87
CA VAL A 67 2.04 1.19 2.30
C VAL A 67 3.46 0.71 2.53
N LEU A 68 3.88 -0.39 1.90
CA LEU A 68 5.26 -0.87 2.06
C LEU A 68 6.29 0.15 1.52
N ILE A 69 5.96 0.86 0.44
CA ILE A 69 6.79 1.95 -0.10
C ILE A 69 6.83 3.11 0.89
N ALA A 70 5.67 3.54 1.40
CA ALA A 70 5.57 4.63 2.37
C ALA A 70 6.29 4.33 3.70
N GLU A 71 6.27 3.07 4.14
CA GLU A 71 6.99 2.59 5.32
C GLU A 71 8.50 2.38 5.05
N GLY A 72 8.96 2.54 3.81
CA GLY A 72 10.35 2.32 3.41
C GLY A 72 10.78 0.85 3.48
N ARG A 73 9.82 -0.08 3.56
CA ARG A 73 10.05 -1.54 3.58
C ARG A 73 10.08 -2.15 2.19
N LEU A 74 9.52 -1.45 1.22
CA LEU A 74 9.72 -1.73 -0.19
C LEU A 74 10.60 -0.63 -0.76
N GLU A 75 11.92 -0.85 -0.79
CA GLU A 75 12.79 0.00 -1.59
C GLU A 75 12.39 -0.18 -3.06
N PRO A 76 12.19 0.90 -3.84
CA PRO A 76 11.94 0.75 -5.27
C PRO A 76 13.09 -0.08 -5.84
N CYS A 77 12.77 -1.16 -6.56
CA CYS A 77 13.71 -2.19 -7.00
C CYS A 77 15.03 -1.60 -7.59
N VAL A 78 14.95 -0.42 -8.21
CA VAL A 78 16.09 0.35 -8.73
C VAL A 78 17.07 0.82 -7.64
N ILE A 79 16.60 1.32 -6.49
CA ILE A 79 17.45 1.81 -5.39
C ILE A 79 18.13 0.64 -4.67
N ALA A 80 17.41 -0.46 -4.42
CA ALA A 80 17.98 -1.67 -3.82
C ALA A 80 19.03 -2.32 -4.73
N ALA A 81 18.79 -2.37 -6.05
CA ALA A 81 19.76 -2.89 -7.02
C ALA A 81 21.03 -2.01 -7.10
N LEU A 82 20.88 -0.68 -7.15
CA LEU A 82 22.03 0.24 -7.15
C LEU A 82 22.84 0.18 -5.84
N ARG A 83 22.17 0.04 -4.69
CA ARG A 83 22.84 -0.15 -3.39
C ARG A 83 23.58 -1.48 -3.29
N ASN A 84 23.00 -2.58 -3.79
CA ASN A 84 23.68 -3.87 -3.88
C ASN A 84 24.92 -3.79 -4.81
N LEU A 85 24.80 -3.13 -5.96
CA LEU A 85 25.94 -2.91 -6.86
C LEU A 85 27.05 -2.03 -6.26
N ALA A 86 26.70 -1.07 -5.38
CA ALA A 86 27.68 -0.25 -4.67
C ALA A 86 28.33 -0.97 -3.46
N GLY A 87 27.63 -1.95 -2.85
CA GLY A 87 28.13 -2.78 -1.76
C GLY A 87 29.05 -3.93 -2.23
N ASP A 88 28.96 -4.33 -3.49
CA ASP A 88 29.75 -5.42 -4.10
C ASP A 88 31.18 -4.99 -4.51
N LYS A 89 31.72 -3.88 -3.98
CA LYS A 89 33.10 -3.44 -4.27
C LYS A 89 34.04 -3.48 -3.07
N VAL A 90 33.73 -4.26 -2.04
CA VAL A 90 34.67 -4.61 -0.97
C VAL A 90 34.64 -6.12 -0.76
N MET A 91 35.14 -6.86 -1.75
CA MET A 91 35.65 -8.21 -1.53
C MET A 91 37.16 -8.12 -1.50
N VAL A 92 37.68 -8.25 -0.28
CA VAL A 92 39.07 -8.33 0.13
C VAL A 92 39.89 -9.29 -0.73
N ALA A 93 41.06 -8.84 -1.16
CA ALA A 93 42.12 -9.70 -1.66
C ALA A 93 42.70 -10.56 -0.52
N PRO A 94 42.98 -11.85 -0.75
CA PRO A 94 44.02 -12.54 -0.01
C PRO A 94 45.22 -12.85 -0.92
N ASN A 95 46.41 -12.61 -0.35
CA ASN A 95 47.79 -12.91 -0.77
C ASN A 95 48.02 -13.90 -1.92
#